data_AF-A0ABD0YWI9-F1
#
_entry.id   AF-A0ABD0YWI9-F1
#
_cell.length_a   1.000
_cell.length_b   1.000
_cell.length_c   1.000
_cell.angle_alpha   90.00
_cell.angle_beta   90.00
_cell.angle_gamma   90.00
#
_symmetry.space_group_name_H-M   'P 1'
#
loop_
_entity.id
_entity.type
_entity.pdbx_description
1 polymer ?
#
loop_
_entity_poly.entity_id
_entity_poly.type
_entity_poly.pdbx_seq_one_letter_code
_entity_poly.pdbx_strand_id
1 'polypeptide(L)'
;EIYSLHIKSFIKYRYAVTKVTSKVANPANRSQEVHFNVILPDAAFITSFHMEINGKEYKAYVKEKDLASQEYQEGVESGLSAAHVKLSARDYNKFSINVNVEAHGKVYFVLTYEQLLTRIVGLYNNVIHINPGQTVRDMVVEVHILESSPITRLQIPEIRSAAETTDDEKEIKLLSNNEVNIKYRPSVEQQAQFVQRLTQSEREAFVAQFIVRYDVDRGAGGQVLLQDGYFVHFFSPKDLPPLPKLAVFVLDVSGSMEGRKLEQLKQAMSTILDDLGPNDYFNIIEFSYSVTVHNLDSATGSVVLAPDVSLETREEEEEEDTVKKPESYQTTKHYIDKAKQVIKKMSSGGGTNIHDALKNSLIVAKSGLQKLMKMRMSNSSEQPSPPESIEPIVIFLTDGDPTVGITNSRKILSMVKELNNHSTCAVFSLGFGDGADLNFLRKLSLANAGFARNIYEASDAALQLNNFYKEIASPLLSNVTFYYLPGQVSFIFLINITMT
;
A
#
# COMPACT_ATOMS: atom_id res chain seq x y z
N GLU A 1 33.90 -6.54 1.37
CA GLU A 1 33.50 -7.01 0.02
C GLU A 1 32.47 -8.13 0.16
N ILE A 2 31.29 -7.98 -0.45
CA ILE A 2 30.29 -9.05 -0.54
C ILE A 2 30.68 -9.94 -1.71
N TYR A 3 31.03 -11.19 -1.44
CA TYR A 3 31.48 -12.11 -2.48
C TYR A 3 30.40 -13.13 -2.88
N SER A 4 29.33 -13.27 -2.08
CA SER A 4 28.17 -14.13 -2.38
C SER A 4 26.89 -13.54 -1.80
N LEU A 5 25.83 -13.51 -2.61
CA LEU A 5 24.48 -13.07 -2.22
C LEU A 5 23.43 -13.99 -2.85
N HIS A 6 22.81 -14.82 -2.02
CA HIS A 6 21.75 -15.73 -2.45
C HIS A 6 20.44 -15.34 -1.79
N ILE A 7 19.39 -15.14 -2.59
CA ILE A 7 18.04 -14.86 -2.13
C ILE A 7 17.12 -15.96 -2.65
N LYS A 8 16.44 -16.66 -1.75
CA LYS A 8 15.52 -17.75 -2.10
C LYS A 8 14.15 -17.50 -1.51
N SER A 9 13.13 -17.40 -2.36
CA SER A 9 11.74 -17.23 -1.98
C SER A 9 10.97 -18.51 -2.31
N PHE A 10 10.39 -19.15 -1.29
CA PHE A 10 9.51 -20.31 -1.45
C PHE A 10 8.08 -19.86 -1.18
N ILE A 11 7.24 -19.91 -2.20
CA ILE A 11 5.86 -19.48 -2.17
C ILE A 11 4.98 -20.71 -2.19
N LYS A 12 4.25 -20.95 -1.10
CA LYS A 12 3.28 -22.04 -1.01
C LYS A 12 1.92 -21.48 -0.64
N TYR A 13 0.92 -21.70 -1.49
CA TYR A 13 -0.44 -21.23 -1.25
C TYR A 13 -0.51 -19.73 -0.93
N ARG A 14 0.13 -18.91 -1.78
CA ARG A 14 0.26 -17.45 -1.63
C ARG A 14 1.08 -17.01 -0.41
N TYR A 15 1.60 -17.91 0.41
CA TYR A 15 2.47 -17.58 1.54
C TYR A 15 3.93 -17.74 1.15
N ALA A 16 4.70 -16.66 1.22
CA ALA A 16 6.09 -16.61 0.79
C ALA A 16 7.05 -16.58 1.99
N VAL A 17 8.00 -17.52 2.02
CA VAL A 17 9.12 -17.56 2.94
C VAL A 17 10.39 -17.21 2.17
N THR A 18 11.01 -16.08 2.49
CA THR A 18 12.20 -15.59 1.79
C THR A 18 13.42 -15.63 2.69
N LYS A 19 14.47 -16.31 2.24
CA LYS A 19 15.77 -16.42 2.90
C LYS A 19 16.83 -15.64 2.11
N VAL A 20 17.41 -14.64 2.74
CA VAL A 20 18.54 -13.85 2.24
C VAL A 20 19.81 -14.35 2.91
N THR A 21 20.79 -14.79 2.13
CA THR A 21 22.12 -15.22 2.60
C THR A 21 23.18 -14.34 1.98
N SER A 22 23.99 -13.66 2.79
CA SER A 22 25.09 -12.81 2.33
C SER A 22 26.40 -13.23 2.99
N LYS A 23 27.45 -13.37 2.18
CA LYS A 23 28.80 -13.68 2.65
C LYS A 23 29.72 -12.50 2.36
N VAL A 24 30.40 -12.03 3.41
CA VAL A 24 31.22 -10.83 3.35
C VAL A 24 32.62 -11.13 3.88
N ALA A 25 33.63 -10.60 3.20
CA ALA A 25 35.02 -10.64 3.64
C ALA A 25 35.53 -9.21 3.87
N ASN A 26 36.34 -9.04 4.90
CA ASN A 26 37.16 -7.84 5.09
C ASN A 26 38.53 -8.06 4.42
N PRO A 27 38.82 -7.47 3.24
CA PRO A 27 40.10 -7.68 2.58
C PRO A 27 41.25 -6.89 3.22
N ALA A 28 40.97 -5.92 4.09
CA ALA A 28 41.98 -5.03 4.65
C ALA A 28 42.81 -5.69 5.77
N ASN A 29 44.02 -5.17 5.96
CA ASN A 29 44.91 -5.56 7.06
C ASN A 29 44.53 -4.92 8.43
N ARG A 30 43.33 -4.34 8.52
CA ARG A 30 42.78 -3.72 9.73
C ARG A 30 41.32 -4.09 9.88
N SER A 31 40.77 -3.99 11.09
CA SER A 31 39.35 -4.20 11.28
C SER A 31 38.51 -3.18 10.50
N GLN A 32 37.38 -3.62 9.96
CA GLN A 32 36.44 -2.78 9.23
C GLN A 32 35.01 -3.08 9.67
N GLU A 33 34.17 -2.05 9.70
CA GLU A 33 32.74 -2.23 9.84
C GLU A 33 32.15 -2.79 8.55
N VAL A 34 31.33 -3.84 8.69
CA VAL A 34 30.58 -4.47 7.62
C VAL A 34 29.10 -4.25 7.86
N HIS A 35 28.41 -3.85 6.80
CA HIS A 35 26.98 -3.57 6.80
C HIS A 35 26.20 -4.69 6.12
N PHE A 36 25.11 -5.13 6.73
CA PHE A 36 24.12 -6.00 6.13
C PHE A 36 22.77 -5.28 6.10
N ASN A 37 22.25 -5.03 4.90
CA ASN A 37 21.03 -4.25 4.67
C ASN A 37 20.06 -5.05 3.79
N VAL A 38 18.80 -5.14 4.21
CA VAL A 38 17.72 -5.77 3.43
C VAL A 38 16.48 -4.88 3.49
N ILE A 39 15.87 -4.62 2.34
CA ILE A 39 14.57 -3.94 2.26
C ILE A 39 13.48 -5.01 2.14
N LEU A 40 12.66 -5.09 3.17
CA LEU A 40 11.51 -5.96 3.29
C LEU A 40 10.30 -5.39 2.52
N PRO A 41 9.43 -6.24 1.98
CA PRO A 41 8.08 -5.83 1.60
C PRO A 41 7.28 -5.31 2.80
N ASP A 42 6.34 -4.39 2.58
CA ASP A 42 5.54 -3.76 3.63
C ASP A 42 4.75 -4.75 4.52
N ALA A 43 4.29 -5.86 3.94
CA ALA A 43 3.54 -6.89 4.65
C ALA A 43 4.43 -8.00 5.25
N ALA A 44 5.75 -7.89 5.10
CA ALA A 44 6.66 -8.92 5.56
C ALA A 44 7.05 -8.73 7.03
N PHE A 45 7.26 -9.85 7.73
CA PHE A 45 7.81 -9.86 9.08
C PHE A 45 9.01 -10.80 9.14
N ILE A 46 9.98 -10.46 9.98
CA ILE A 46 11.20 -11.25 10.17
C ILE A 46 10.89 -12.42 11.11
N THR A 47 11.25 -13.64 10.71
CA THR A 47 11.08 -14.84 11.54
C THR A 47 12.39 -15.36 12.11
N SER A 48 13.51 -15.09 11.44
CA SER A 48 14.82 -15.51 11.93
C SER A 48 15.93 -14.62 11.38
N PHE A 49 16.92 -14.31 12.22
CA PHE A 49 18.20 -13.78 11.79
C PHE A 49 19.34 -14.52 12.49
N HIS A 50 20.30 -15.01 11.71
CA HIS A 50 21.55 -15.55 12.23
C HIS A 50 22.74 -14.89 11.53
N MET A 51 23.82 -14.70 12.28
CA MET A 51 25.11 -14.34 11.72
C MET A 51 26.20 -15.25 12.26
N GLU A 52 27.23 -15.50 11.46
CA GLU A 52 28.41 -16.25 11.86
C GLU A 52 29.64 -15.37 11.61
N ILE A 53 30.46 -15.17 12.64
CA ILE A 53 31.70 -14.38 12.56
C ILE A 53 32.84 -15.30 12.98
N ASN A 54 33.80 -15.54 12.07
CA ASN A 54 34.97 -16.39 12.33
C ASN A 54 34.61 -17.77 12.95
N GLY A 55 33.54 -18.42 12.48
CA GLY A 55 33.10 -19.74 12.97
C GLY A 55 32.21 -19.72 14.21
N LYS A 56 31.95 -18.55 14.81
CA LYS A 56 31.04 -18.41 15.96
C LYS A 56 29.66 -17.95 15.49
N GLU A 57 28.64 -18.75 15.76
CA GLU A 57 27.25 -18.42 15.49
C GLU A 57 26.68 -17.46 16.53
N TYR A 58 25.90 -16.49 16.04
CA TYR A 58 25.08 -15.58 16.81
C TYR A 58 23.66 -15.64 16.24
N LYS A 59 22.72 -16.11 17.06
CA LYS A 59 21.30 -16.15 16.70
C LYS A 59 20.61 -14.97 17.35
N ALA A 60 19.93 -14.15 16.55
CA ALA A 60 19.05 -13.11 17.07
C ALA A 60 17.67 -13.72 17.30
N TYR A 61 17.14 -13.54 18.52
CA TYR A 61 15.77 -13.91 18.84
C TYR A 61 14.88 -12.71 18.58
N VAL A 62 13.82 -12.90 17.79
CA VAL A 62 12.75 -11.92 17.68
C VAL A 62 11.97 -11.97 19.00
N LYS A 63 12.11 -10.93 19.81
CA LYS A 63 11.39 -10.75 21.08
C LYS A 63 10.40 -9.59 20.94
N GLU A 64 9.39 -9.58 21.80
CA GLU A 64 8.46 -8.46 21.92
C GLU A 64 9.22 -7.15 22.19
N LYS A 65 8.79 -6.04 21.59
CA LYS A 65 9.56 -4.78 21.51
C LYS A 65 10.03 -4.26 22.87
N ASP A 66 9.18 -4.36 23.89
CA ASP A 66 9.48 -3.84 25.23
C ASP A 66 10.53 -4.71 25.96
N LEU A 67 10.40 -6.04 25.84
CA LEU A 67 11.39 -7.00 26.36
C LEU A 67 12.74 -6.88 25.65
N ALA A 68 12.74 -6.71 24.33
CA ALA A 68 13.96 -6.51 23.53
C ALA A 68 14.69 -5.19 23.89
N SER A 69 13.94 -4.14 24.24
CA SER A 69 14.50 -2.83 24.59
C SER A 69 15.14 -2.82 25.98
N GLN A 70 14.57 -3.53 26.95
CA GLN A 70 15.14 -3.67 28.29
C GLN A 70 16.46 -4.44 28.27
N GLU A 71 16.50 -5.61 27.63
CA GLU A 71 17.73 -6.41 27.52
C GLU A 71 18.84 -5.69 26.73
N TYR A 72 18.46 -4.87 25.74
CA TYR A 72 19.40 -4.01 25.03
C TYR A 72 20.02 -2.97 25.95
N GLN A 73 19.22 -2.27 26.76
CA GLN A 73 19.70 -1.29 27.73
C GLN A 73 20.63 -1.94 28.75
N GLU A 74 20.25 -3.09 29.30
CA GLU A 74 21.08 -3.87 30.22
C GLU A 74 22.39 -4.35 29.58
N GLY A 75 22.37 -4.78 28.31
CA GLY A 75 23.55 -5.21 27.58
C GLY A 75 24.54 -4.08 27.28
N VAL A 76 24.02 -2.89 26.94
CA VAL A 76 24.82 -1.66 26.76
C VAL A 76 25.44 -1.20 28.08
N GLU A 77 24.69 -1.26 29.19
CA GLU A 77 25.18 -0.95 30.53
C GLU A 77 26.25 -1.96 31.02
N SER A 78 26.17 -3.21 30.55
CA SER A 78 27.09 -4.30 30.89
C SER A 78 28.37 -4.34 30.05
N GLY A 79 28.56 -3.42 29.09
CA GLY A 79 29.74 -3.37 28.21
C GLY A 79 29.80 -4.50 27.17
N LEU A 80 28.70 -5.21 26.92
CA LEU A 80 28.58 -6.20 25.86
C LEU A 80 28.26 -5.49 24.53
N SER A 81 28.84 -5.96 23.43
CA SER A 81 28.56 -5.43 22.09
C SER A 81 27.11 -5.75 21.68
N ALA A 82 26.17 -4.85 22.00
CA ALA A 82 24.79 -4.93 21.57
C ALA A 82 24.68 -4.49 20.09
N ALA A 83 24.12 -5.35 19.22
CA ALA A 83 23.89 -5.00 17.83
C ALA A 83 22.76 -3.95 17.73
N HIS A 84 23.07 -2.78 17.17
CA HIS A 84 22.14 -1.67 17.04
C HIS A 84 21.28 -1.82 15.77
N VAL A 85 19.97 -2.02 15.91
CA VAL A 85 19.01 -1.89 14.78
C VAL A 85 18.50 -0.45 14.76
N LYS A 86 18.94 0.36 13.79
CA LYS A 86 18.48 1.74 13.64
C LYS A 86 17.23 1.74 12.75
N LEU A 87 16.04 1.87 13.34
CA LEU A 87 14.81 2.15 12.60
C LEU A 87 14.74 3.67 12.36
N SER A 88 15.03 4.13 11.14
CA SER A 88 14.69 5.50 10.74
C SER A 88 13.24 5.53 10.26
N ALA A 89 12.53 6.65 10.44
CA ALA A 89 11.13 6.77 10.00
C ALA A 89 10.94 6.63 8.47
N ARG A 90 12.03 6.74 7.68
CA ARG A 90 12.06 6.44 6.23
C ARG A 90 12.30 4.97 5.90
N ASP A 91 12.66 4.17 6.89
CA ASP A 91 13.22 2.82 6.77
C ASP A 91 12.35 1.77 7.51
N TYR A 92 11.05 2.01 7.72
CA TYR A 92 10.18 1.09 8.49
C TYR A 92 10.22 -0.37 7.98
N ASN A 93 10.58 -0.57 6.72
CA ASN A 93 10.74 -1.89 6.10
C ASN A 93 12.19 -2.23 5.77
N LYS A 94 13.18 -1.61 6.44
CA LYS A 94 14.60 -1.92 6.23
C LYS A 94 15.19 -2.57 7.46
N PHE A 95 15.80 -3.73 7.26
CA PHE A 95 16.60 -4.41 8.24
C PHE A 95 18.08 -4.07 8.03
N SER A 96 18.74 -3.55 9.06
CA SER A 96 20.14 -3.13 9.02
C SER A 96 20.90 -3.63 10.24
N ILE A 97 22.05 -4.27 10.00
CA ILE A 97 23.00 -4.72 11.01
C ILE A 97 24.40 -4.25 10.63
N ASN A 98 25.12 -3.73 11.62
CA ASN A 98 26.53 -3.35 11.48
C ASN A 98 27.37 -4.19 12.44
N VAL A 99 28.48 -4.73 11.94
CA VAL A 99 29.42 -5.52 12.76
C VAL A 99 30.85 -5.15 12.41
N ASN A 100 31.70 -5.03 13.43
CA ASN A 100 33.14 -4.85 13.22
C ASN A 100 33.79 -6.21 12.95
N VAL A 101 34.51 -6.30 11.84
CA VAL A 101 35.16 -7.54 11.37
C VAL A 101 36.66 -7.33 11.37
N GLU A 102 37.40 -8.25 12.00
CA GLU A 102 38.86 -8.20 12.05
C GLU A 102 39.49 -8.23 10.64
N ALA A 103 40.78 -7.89 10.57
CA ALA A 103 41.55 -7.98 9.34
C ALA A 103 41.44 -9.38 8.72
N HIS A 104 41.15 -9.46 7.42
CA HIS A 104 40.93 -10.73 6.71
C HIS A 104 39.79 -11.62 7.23
N GLY A 105 38.98 -11.12 8.17
CA GLY A 105 37.85 -11.83 8.74
C GLY A 105 36.71 -12.02 7.75
N LYS A 106 35.86 -13.01 8.02
CA LYS A 106 34.67 -13.33 7.23
C LYS A 106 33.43 -13.34 8.10
N VAL A 107 32.33 -12.88 7.52
CA VAL A 107 31.01 -12.89 8.14
C VAL A 107 29.99 -13.47 7.19
N TYR A 108 29.10 -14.27 7.75
CA TYR A 108 27.96 -14.87 7.06
C TYR A 108 26.68 -14.35 7.70
N PHE A 109 25.78 -13.78 6.91
CA PHE A 109 24.49 -13.29 7.36
C PHE A 109 23.38 -14.12 6.74
N VAL A 110 22.38 -14.49 7.52
CA VAL A 110 21.16 -15.14 7.05
C VAL A 110 19.95 -14.51 7.71
N LEU A 111 19.09 -13.92 6.89
CA LEU A 111 17.81 -13.37 7.29
C LEU A 111 16.69 -14.18 6.64
N THR A 112 15.69 -14.58 7.42
CA THR A 112 14.45 -15.15 6.94
C THR A 112 13.30 -14.21 7.28
N TYR A 113 12.50 -13.86 6.28
CA TYR A 113 11.26 -13.11 6.45
C TYR A 113 10.13 -13.79 5.69
N GLU A 114 8.91 -13.55 6.16
CA GLU A 114 7.70 -14.21 5.67
C GLU A 114 6.63 -13.18 5.35
N GLN A 115 5.80 -13.47 4.36
CA GLN A 115 4.68 -12.61 3.97
C GLN A 115 3.56 -13.43 3.33
N LEU A 116 2.32 -13.00 3.55
CA LEU A 116 1.20 -13.41 2.70
C LEU A 116 1.14 -12.48 1.49
N LEU A 117 1.22 -13.03 0.28
CA LEU A 117 1.15 -12.25 -0.94
C LEU A 117 -0.25 -11.68 -1.13
N THR A 118 -0.29 -10.40 -1.51
CA THR A 118 -1.53 -9.68 -1.79
C THR A 118 -1.80 -9.66 -3.29
N ARG A 119 -3.06 -9.91 -3.68
CA ARG A 119 -3.50 -9.86 -5.08
C ARG A 119 -3.94 -8.44 -5.42
N ILE A 120 -3.19 -7.77 -6.29
CA ILE A 120 -3.41 -6.38 -6.70
C ILE A 120 -3.56 -6.35 -8.22
N VAL A 121 -4.64 -5.73 -8.71
CA VAL A 121 -4.97 -5.61 -10.15
C VAL A 121 -4.85 -6.97 -10.86
N GLY A 122 -5.43 -8.00 -10.23
CA GLY A 122 -5.50 -9.33 -10.80
C GLY A 122 -4.27 -10.23 -10.63
N LEU A 123 -3.20 -9.79 -9.96
CA LEU A 123 -1.95 -10.54 -9.83
C LEU A 123 -1.42 -10.54 -8.39
N TYR A 124 -0.89 -11.67 -7.94
CA TYR A 124 -0.05 -11.75 -6.74
C TYR A 124 1.36 -11.27 -7.09
N ASN A 125 1.92 -10.40 -6.26
CA ASN A 125 3.26 -9.84 -6.48
C ASN A 125 4.24 -10.31 -5.41
N ASN A 126 5.30 -11.02 -5.81
CA ASN A 126 6.48 -11.25 -4.97
C ASN A 126 7.58 -10.28 -5.40
N VAL A 127 7.82 -9.25 -4.59
CA VAL A 127 8.86 -8.23 -4.82
C VAL A 127 10.05 -8.54 -3.92
N ILE A 128 11.21 -8.77 -4.53
CA ILE A 128 12.48 -8.98 -3.83
C ILE A 128 13.39 -7.78 -4.12
N HIS A 129 13.74 -7.04 -3.09
CA HIS A 129 14.72 -5.95 -3.18
C HIS A 129 16.14 -6.51 -3.10
N ILE A 130 16.97 -6.10 -4.06
CA ILE A 130 18.37 -6.51 -4.17
C ILE A 130 19.20 -5.24 -3.99
N ASN A 131 19.89 -5.10 -2.86
CA ASN A 131 20.69 -3.91 -2.56
C ASN A 131 22.03 -4.25 -1.90
N PRO A 132 22.95 -4.93 -2.61
CA PRO A 132 24.28 -5.26 -2.08
C PRO A 132 25.23 -4.06 -1.90
N GLY A 133 24.92 -2.87 -2.45
CA GLY A 133 25.83 -1.73 -2.36
C GLY A 133 27.05 -1.81 -3.30
N GLN A 134 27.26 -2.94 -3.97
CA GLN A 134 28.39 -3.27 -4.84
C GLN A 134 28.00 -4.39 -5.81
N THR A 135 28.81 -4.65 -6.84
CA THR A 135 28.64 -5.87 -7.66
C THR A 135 29.11 -7.11 -6.89
N VAL A 136 28.46 -8.25 -7.12
CA VAL A 136 28.69 -9.50 -6.38
C VAL A 136 29.00 -10.63 -7.35
N ARG A 137 30.11 -11.35 -7.10
CA ARG A 137 30.61 -12.40 -8.01
C ARG A 137 29.71 -13.64 -8.08
N ASP A 138 29.11 -14.02 -6.96
CA ASP A 138 28.18 -15.15 -6.86
C ASP A 138 26.81 -14.63 -6.39
N MET A 139 25.99 -14.21 -7.34
CA MET A 139 24.65 -13.70 -7.08
C MET A 139 23.59 -14.65 -7.62
N VAL A 140 22.63 -15.03 -6.77
CA VAL A 140 21.51 -15.89 -7.16
C VAL A 140 20.23 -15.38 -6.53
N VAL A 141 19.19 -15.21 -7.35
CA VAL A 141 17.81 -15.02 -6.89
C VAL A 141 16.98 -16.17 -7.40
N GLU A 142 16.32 -16.90 -6.50
CA GLU A 142 15.52 -18.08 -6.82
C GLU A 142 14.13 -17.92 -6.22
N VAL A 143 13.09 -18.11 -7.03
CA VAL A 143 11.69 -18.10 -6.61
C VAL A 143 11.07 -19.42 -7.00
N HIS A 144 10.61 -20.17 -6.01
CA HIS A 144 9.87 -21.41 -6.21
C HIS A 144 8.43 -21.19 -5.78
N ILE A 145 7.48 -21.51 -6.65
CA ILE A 145 6.05 -21.31 -6.43
C ILE A 145 5.37 -22.67 -6.49
N LEU A 146 4.59 -23.00 -5.47
CA LEU A 146 3.76 -24.17 -5.37
C LEU A 146 2.34 -23.77 -4.96
N GLU A 147 1.38 -24.02 -5.83
CA GLU A 147 -0.02 -23.65 -5.62
C GLU A 147 -0.95 -24.85 -5.54
N SER A 148 -2.09 -24.65 -4.88
CA SER A 148 -3.17 -25.65 -4.78
C SER A 148 -4.00 -25.72 -6.07
N SER A 149 -3.90 -24.69 -6.90
CA SER A 149 -4.61 -24.55 -8.18
C SER A 149 -3.61 -24.25 -9.32
N PRO A 150 -3.97 -24.54 -10.59
CA PRO A 150 -3.13 -24.21 -11.74
C PRO A 150 -2.72 -22.74 -11.79
N ILE A 151 -1.45 -22.50 -12.11
CA ILE A 151 -0.94 -21.16 -12.40
C ILE A 151 -1.44 -20.78 -13.79
N THR A 152 -2.24 -19.72 -13.88
CA THR A 152 -2.89 -19.28 -15.13
C THR A 152 -2.13 -18.15 -15.81
N ARG A 153 -1.35 -17.39 -15.04
CA ARG A 153 -0.54 -16.28 -15.54
C ARG A 153 0.76 -16.22 -14.77
N LEU A 154 1.86 -16.00 -15.49
CA LEU A 154 3.17 -15.77 -14.92
C LEU A 154 3.85 -14.64 -15.68
N GLN A 155 4.29 -13.61 -14.97
CA GLN A 155 5.02 -12.48 -15.51
C GLN A 155 6.22 -12.23 -14.61
N ILE A 156 7.39 -12.15 -15.20
CA ILE A 156 8.58 -11.68 -14.53
C ILE A 156 9.03 -10.46 -15.32
N PRO A 157 8.46 -9.27 -15.00
CA PRO A 157 8.87 -8.02 -15.64
C PRO A 157 10.39 -7.98 -15.69
N GLU A 158 10.95 -7.64 -16.86
CA GLU A 158 12.39 -7.52 -17.01
C GLU A 158 12.94 -6.64 -15.88
N ILE A 159 14.13 -6.98 -15.40
CA ILE A 159 14.93 -6.10 -14.56
C ILE A 159 15.42 -4.97 -15.47
N ARG A 160 14.52 -4.14 -16.02
CA ARG A 160 14.74 -3.10 -17.05
C ARG A 160 16.06 -3.25 -17.79
N SER A 161 16.24 -4.37 -18.48
CA SER A 161 17.43 -4.70 -19.23
C SER A 161 17.03 -4.83 -20.69
N ALA A 162 16.84 -3.69 -21.34
CA ALA A 162 16.70 -3.64 -22.79
C ALA A 162 18.06 -4.02 -23.43
N ALA A 163 18.29 -5.32 -23.56
CA ALA A 163 19.19 -5.98 -24.48
C ALA A 163 18.96 -7.48 -24.31
N GLU A 164 18.78 -8.17 -25.43
CA GLU A 164 18.56 -9.62 -25.56
C GLU A 164 19.33 -10.42 -24.51
N THR A 165 18.60 -11.05 -23.58
CA THR A 165 19.18 -11.96 -22.59
C THR A 165 19.71 -13.19 -23.29
N THR A 166 20.98 -13.55 -23.04
CA THR A 166 21.47 -14.90 -23.31
C THR A 166 20.74 -15.90 -22.41
N ASP A 167 20.41 -17.08 -22.94
CA ASP A 167 19.59 -18.14 -22.30
C ASP A 167 20.04 -18.56 -20.88
N ASP A 168 21.26 -18.19 -20.45
CA ASP A 168 21.88 -18.61 -19.19
C ASP A 168 21.57 -17.72 -17.96
N GLU A 169 21.04 -16.50 -18.15
CA GLU A 169 20.87 -15.52 -17.04
C GLU A 169 19.61 -15.79 -16.20
N LYS A 170 18.52 -16.19 -16.88
CA LYS A 170 17.20 -16.34 -16.29
C LYS A 170 16.57 -17.65 -16.75
N GLU A 171 16.43 -18.57 -15.83
CA GLU A 171 15.86 -19.88 -16.08
C GLU A 171 14.45 -19.95 -15.48
N ILE A 172 13.47 -20.34 -16.28
CA ILE A 172 12.09 -20.60 -15.83
C ILE A 172 11.77 -22.06 -16.13
N LYS A 173 11.62 -22.86 -15.07
CA LYS A 173 11.27 -24.28 -15.14
C LYS A 173 9.85 -24.48 -14.62
N LEU A 174 8.92 -24.75 -15.54
CA LEU A 174 7.59 -25.23 -15.18
C LEU A 174 7.70 -26.72 -14.79
N LEU A 175 7.53 -27.01 -13.50
CA LEU A 175 7.65 -28.37 -12.96
C LEU A 175 6.32 -29.13 -13.08
N SER A 176 5.21 -28.41 -12.92
CA SER A 176 3.85 -28.87 -13.21
C SER A 176 2.95 -27.66 -13.52
N ASN A 177 1.68 -27.87 -13.80
CA ASN A 177 0.72 -26.76 -13.98
C ASN A 177 0.54 -25.89 -12.72
N ASN A 178 0.92 -26.38 -11.54
CA ASN A 178 0.78 -25.69 -10.26
C ASN A 178 2.14 -25.30 -9.64
N GLU A 179 3.24 -25.62 -10.31
CA GLU A 179 4.58 -25.49 -9.72
C GLU A 179 5.60 -24.94 -10.72
N VAL A 180 6.29 -23.86 -10.33
CA VAL A 180 7.31 -23.23 -11.16
C VAL A 180 8.54 -22.86 -10.32
N ASN A 181 9.73 -23.10 -10.89
CA ASN A 181 10.99 -22.59 -10.36
C ASN A 181 11.53 -21.52 -11.31
N ILE A 182 11.89 -20.37 -10.75
CA ILE A 182 12.42 -19.22 -11.47
C ILE A 182 13.77 -18.89 -10.85
N LYS A 183 14.79 -18.74 -11.68
CA LYS A 183 16.15 -18.54 -11.22
C LYS A 183 16.83 -17.45 -12.02
N TYR A 184 17.53 -16.57 -11.32
CA TYR A 184 18.22 -15.41 -11.86
C TYR A 184 19.66 -15.38 -11.35
N ARG A 185 20.63 -15.30 -12.27
CA ARG A 185 22.07 -15.40 -11.98
C ARG A 185 22.89 -14.41 -12.81
N PRO A 186 22.88 -13.11 -12.45
CA PRO A 186 23.60 -12.11 -13.22
C PRO A 186 25.10 -12.18 -13.01
N SER A 187 25.87 -12.06 -14.09
CA SER A 187 27.32 -11.86 -14.04
C SER A 187 27.68 -10.48 -13.47
N VAL A 188 28.94 -10.29 -13.09
CA VAL A 188 29.44 -9.00 -12.59
C VAL A 188 29.30 -7.91 -13.66
N GLU A 189 29.56 -8.26 -14.93
CA GLU A 189 29.44 -7.37 -16.08
C GLU A 189 27.98 -6.93 -16.29
N GLN A 190 27.03 -7.86 -16.17
CA GLN A 190 25.60 -7.55 -16.28
C GLN A 190 25.12 -6.64 -15.14
N GLN A 191 25.59 -6.87 -13.92
CA GLN A 191 25.31 -5.99 -12.78
C GLN A 191 25.86 -4.57 -13.04
N ALA A 192 27.08 -4.45 -13.59
CA ALA A 192 27.68 -3.16 -13.92
C ALA A 192 26.91 -2.43 -15.05
N GLN A 193 26.51 -3.14 -16.11
CA GLN A 193 25.68 -2.59 -17.19
C GLN A 193 24.34 -2.07 -16.68
N PHE A 194 23.75 -2.75 -15.70
CA PHE A 194 22.50 -2.31 -15.08
C PHE A 194 22.66 -0.98 -14.34
N VAL A 195 23.74 -0.80 -13.57
CA VAL A 195 24.06 0.48 -12.91
C VAL A 195 24.21 1.61 -13.93
N GLN A 196 25.05 1.40 -14.96
CA GLN A 196 25.33 2.43 -15.98
C GLN A 196 24.06 2.94 -16.68
N ARG A 197 23.10 2.07 -16.97
CA ARG A 197 21.83 2.45 -17.63
C ARG A 197 20.94 3.34 -16.77
N LEU A 198 20.97 3.16 -15.44
CA LEU A 198 20.06 3.86 -14.54
C LEU A 198 20.58 5.22 -14.08
N THR A 199 21.89 5.40 -13.98
CA THR A 199 22.45 6.47 -13.14
C THR A 199 23.27 7.50 -13.91
N GLN A 200 23.54 7.30 -15.21
CA GLN A 200 24.50 8.10 -16.00
C GLN A 200 25.88 8.29 -15.29
N SER A 201 26.17 7.48 -14.26
CA SER A 201 27.26 7.68 -13.30
C SER A 201 27.82 6.33 -12.85
N GLU A 202 29.11 6.11 -13.06
CA GLU A 202 29.80 4.86 -12.72
C GLU A 202 30.00 4.64 -11.21
N ARG A 203 29.58 5.59 -10.36
CA ARG A 203 29.86 5.57 -8.91
C ARG A 203 28.69 5.09 -8.04
N GLU A 204 27.57 4.71 -8.62
CA GLU A 204 26.40 4.26 -7.86
C GLU A 204 26.36 2.75 -7.61
N ALA A 205 25.78 2.38 -6.47
CA ALA A 205 25.66 1.00 -6.04
C ALA A 205 24.64 0.21 -6.87
N PHE A 206 24.87 -1.10 -7.06
CA PHE A 206 23.89 -2.00 -7.68
C PHE A 206 22.66 -2.16 -6.78
N VAL A 207 21.52 -1.64 -7.23
CA VAL A 207 20.21 -1.71 -6.55
C VAL A 207 19.15 -2.12 -7.57
N ALA A 208 18.49 -3.26 -7.37
CA ALA A 208 17.49 -3.80 -8.28
C ALA A 208 16.25 -4.34 -7.55
N GLN A 209 15.14 -4.49 -8.27
CA GLN A 209 13.96 -5.23 -7.83
C GLN A 209 13.76 -6.44 -8.73
N PHE A 210 13.64 -7.62 -8.14
CA PHE A 210 13.22 -8.83 -8.83
C PHE A 210 11.75 -9.09 -8.51
N ILE A 211 10.88 -8.94 -9.50
CA ILE A 211 9.43 -9.00 -9.33
C ILE A 211 8.91 -10.23 -10.06
N VAL A 212 8.28 -11.15 -9.31
CA VAL A 212 7.52 -12.25 -9.88
C VAL A 212 6.04 -11.96 -9.66
N ARG A 213 5.27 -11.88 -10.74
CA ARG A 213 3.82 -11.69 -10.73
C ARG A 213 3.13 -12.92 -11.28
N TYR A 214 2.13 -13.43 -10.59
CA TYR A 214 1.39 -14.60 -11.06
C TYR A 214 -0.08 -14.55 -10.64
N ASP A 215 -0.92 -15.35 -11.28
CA ASP A 215 -2.27 -15.64 -10.81
C ASP A 215 -2.54 -17.13 -10.95
N VAL A 216 -3.55 -17.58 -10.22
CA VAL A 216 -3.97 -18.98 -10.16
C VAL A 216 -5.39 -19.12 -10.68
N ASP A 217 -5.78 -20.34 -11.03
CA ASP A 217 -7.19 -20.62 -11.26
C ASP A 217 -7.95 -20.53 -9.93
N ARG A 218 -8.98 -19.67 -9.91
CA ARG A 218 -9.76 -19.33 -8.72
C ARG A 218 -11.07 -20.12 -8.62
N GLY A 219 -11.41 -20.91 -9.64
CA GLY A 219 -12.73 -21.55 -9.75
C GLY A 219 -13.88 -20.51 -9.75
N ALA A 220 -15.11 -20.97 -9.49
CA ALA A 220 -16.30 -20.13 -9.51
C ALA A 220 -16.60 -19.41 -8.17
N GLY A 221 -16.10 -19.92 -7.04
CA GLY A 221 -16.52 -19.47 -5.70
C GLY A 221 -15.39 -19.27 -4.68
N GLY A 222 -14.13 -19.29 -5.13
CA GLY A 222 -12.98 -19.30 -4.23
C GLY A 222 -12.53 -20.71 -3.83
N GLN A 223 -11.69 -20.79 -2.79
CA GLN A 223 -11.03 -22.02 -2.34
C GLN A 223 -10.85 -22.01 -0.82
N VAL A 224 -11.20 -23.12 -0.16
CA VAL A 224 -10.88 -23.37 1.25
C VAL A 224 -9.79 -24.44 1.30
N LEU A 225 -8.65 -24.10 1.92
CA LEU A 225 -7.57 -25.03 2.21
C LEU A 225 -7.58 -25.37 3.68
N LEU A 226 -7.52 -26.65 4.03
CA LEU A 226 -7.44 -27.15 5.41
C LEU A 226 -6.10 -27.87 5.59
N GLN A 227 -5.35 -27.50 6.63
CA GLN A 227 -4.12 -28.19 6.99
C GLN A 227 -3.88 -28.11 8.51
N ASP A 228 -3.61 -29.24 9.15
CA ASP A 228 -3.18 -29.34 10.56
C ASP A 228 -4.11 -28.62 11.56
N GLY A 229 -5.42 -28.65 11.31
CA GLY A 229 -6.44 -27.99 12.14
C GLY A 229 -6.62 -26.49 11.87
N TYR A 230 -5.88 -25.93 10.91
CA TYR A 230 -6.03 -24.57 10.42
C TYR A 230 -6.69 -24.57 9.04
N PHE A 231 -7.35 -23.47 8.67
CA PHE A 231 -7.85 -23.28 7.32
C PHE A 231 -7.54 -21.88 6.79
N VAL A 232 -7.45 -21.78 5.46
CA VAL A 232 -7.39 -20.51 4.73
C VAL A 232 -8.51 -20.50 3.70
N HIS A 233 -9.36 -19.49 3.75
CA HIS A 233 -10.45 -19.29 2.78
C HIS A 233 -10.08 -18.14 1.83
N PHE A 234 -9.75 -18.47 0.58
CA PHE A 234 -9.58 -17.52 -0.49
C PHE A 234 -10.91 -17.29 -1.20
N PHE A 235 -11.43 -16.07 -1.18
CA PHE A 235 -12.66 -15.71 -1.88
C PHE A 235 -12.40 -14.58 -2.87
N SER A 236 -12.57 -14.87 -4.16
CA SER A 236 -12.35 -13.91 -5.24
C SER A 236 -13.08 -14.42 -6.49
N PRO A 237 -14.41 -14.20 -6.60
CA PRO A 237 -15.19 -14.66 -7.75
C PRO A 237 -14.71 -14.04 -9.06
N LYS A 238 -15.07 -14.69 -10.16
CA LYS A 238 -14.79 -14.25 -11.53
C LYS A 238 -16.08 -13.74 -12.18
N ASP A 239 -15.91 -12.91 -13.21
CA ASP A 239 -16.97 -12.56 -14.17
C ASP A 239 -18.22 -11.89 -13.54
N LEU A 240 -18.04 -11.21 -12.41
CA LEU A 240 -19.08 -10.35 -11.84
C LEU A 240 -19.06 -8.98 -12.52
N PRO A 241 -20.23 -8.40 -12.84
CA PRO A 241 -20.30 -7.02 -13.29
C PRO A 241 -19.84 -6.09 -12.15
N PRO A 242 -19.11 -5.01 -12.45
CA PRO A 242 -18.74 -4.03 -11.44
C PRO A 242 -19.98 -3.31 -10.90
N LEU A 243 -20.04 -3.13 -9.59
CA LEU A 243 -21.05 -2.32 -8.94
C LEU A 243 -20.79 -0.84 -9.26
N PRO A 244 -21.85 -0.07 -9.56
CA PRO A 244 -21.74 1.38 -9.61
C PRO A 244 -21.24 1.93 -8.27
N LYS A 245 -20.41 2.98 -8.31
CA LYS A 245 -19.91 3.64 -7.09
C LYS A 245 -20.28 5.11 -7.01
N LEU A 246 -20.34 5.63 -5.79
CA LEU A 246 -20.39 7.06 -5.49
C LEU A 246 -19.04 7.49 -4.91
N ALA A 247 -18.19 8.14 -5.71
CA ALA A 247 -16.84 8.54 -5.31
C ALA A 247 -16.77 10.00 -4.86
N VAL A 248 -16.39 10.25 -3.61
CA VAL A 248 -16.11 11.59 -3.09
C VAL A 248 -14.60 11.81 -3.01
N PHE A 249 -14.06 12.61 -3.93
CA PHE A 249 -12.65 12.98 -3.93
C PHE A 249 -12.42 14.15 -2.97
N VAL A 250 -11.56 13.97 -1.97
CA VAL A 250 -11.25 14.96 -0.95
C VAL A 250 -9.78 15.32 -1.06
N LEU A 251 -9.51 16.50 -1.63
CA LEU A 251 -8.22 16.88 -2.16
C LEU A 251 -7.62 18.04 -1.37
N ASP A 252 -6.46 17.80 -0.77
CA ASP A 252 -5.67 18.82 -0.07
C ASP A 252 -5.04 19.79 -1.08
N VAL A 253 -5.25 21.08 -0.83
CA VAL A 253 -4.63 22.20 -1.54
C VAL A 253 -4.00 23.19 -0.55
N SER A 254 -3.54 22.71 0.61
CA SER A 254 -2.78 23.50 1.57
C SER A 254 -1.48 24.04 0.96
N GLY A 255 -0.85 25.01 1.64
CA GLY A 255 0.37 25.63 1.15
C GLY A 255 1.52 24.63 0.89
N SER A 256 1.58 23.52 1.63
CA SER A 256 2.60 22.48 1.45
C SER A 256 2.50 21.75 0.10
N MET A 257 1.32 21.75 -0.53
CA MET A 257 1.08 21.13 -1.83
C MET A 257 1.67 21.92 -3.01
N GLU A 258 2.18 23.13 -2.78
CA GLU A 258 2.70 24.01 -3.82
C GLU A 258 3.75 23.32 -4.72
N GLY A 259 3.71 23.65 -6.01
CA GLY A 259 4.64 23.16 -7.00
C GLY A 259 4.34 21.74 -7.47
N ARG A 260 5.32 20.84 -7.37
CA ARG A 260 5.27 19.52 -8.03
C ARG A 260 4.13 18.64 -7.52
N LYS A 261 3.82 18.66 -6.22
CA LYS A 261 2.76 17.84 -5.63
C LYS A 261 1.39 18.18 -6.20
N LEU A 262 1.02 19.46 -6.21
CA LEU A 262 -0.24 19.91 -6.80
C LEU A 262 -0.32 19.65 -8.31
N GLU A 263 0.76 19.86 -9.06
CA GLU A 263 0.77 19.55 -10.50
C GLU A 263 0.57 18.04 -10.77
N GLN A 264 1.23 17.18 -9.99
CA GLN A 264 1.07 15.73 -10.10
C GLN A 264 -0.32 15.26 -9.66
N LEU A 265 -0.89 15.89 -8.63
CA LEU A 265 -2.27 15.66 -8.22
C LEU A 265 -3.25 15.99 -9.35
N LYS A 266 -3.12 17.17 -9.97
CA LYS A 266 -3.96 17.60 -11.10
C LYS A 266 -3.84 16.66 -12.29
N GLN A 267 -2.62 16.24 -12.61
CA GLN A 267 -2.35 15.28 -13.69
C GLN A 267 -3.04 13.94 -13.42
N ALA A 268 -2.87 13.38 -12.21
CA ALA A 268 -3.50 12.12 -11.83
C ALA A 268 -5.03 12.22 -11.83
N MET A 269 -5.58 13.27 -11.22
CA MET A 269 -7.03 13.50 -11.18
C MET A 269 -7.64 13.62 -12.57
N SER A 270 -6.95 14.22 -13.54
CA SER A 270 -7.43 14.24 -14.93
C SER A 270 -7.60 12.83 -15.50
N THR A 271 -6.66 11.91 -15.21
CA THR A 271 -6.75 10.50 -15.65
C THR A 271 -7.81 9.73 -14.87
N ILE A 272 -7.87 9.89 -13.55
CA ILE A 272 -8.85 9.23 -12.67
C ILE A 272 -10.29 9.58 -13.07
N LEU A 273 -10.54 10.86 -13.42
CA LEU A 273 -11.86 11.29 -13.89
C LEU A 273 -12.25 10.66 -15.23
N ASP A 274 -11.28 10.36 -16.11
CA ASP A 274 -11.53 9.62 -17.36
C ASP A 274 -11.82 8.13 -17.11
N ASP A 275 -11.26 7.56 -16.04
CA ASP A 275 -11.40 6.16 -15.66
C ASP A 275 -12.68 5.88 -14.82
N LEU A 276 -13.51 6.90 -14.53
CA LEU A 276 -14.80 6.71 -13.87
C LEU A 276 -15.80 6.00 -14.81
N GLY A 277 -16.52 5.00 -14.29
CA GLY A 277 -17.49 4.23 -15.06
C GLY A 277 -18.76 5.04 -15.33
N PRO A 278 -19.50 4.78 -16.44
CA PRO A 278 -20.64 5.60 -16.88
C PRO A 278 -21.87 5.56 -15.95
N ASN A 279 -21.93 4.57 -15.06
CA ASN A 279 -22.98 4.40 -14.06
C ASN A 279 -22.59 4.96 -12.69
N ASP A 280 -21.35 5.47 -12.55
CA ASP A 280 -20.85 6.02 -11.31
C ASP A 280 -21.37 7.44 -11.08
N TYR A 281 -21.25 7.86 -9.83
CA TYR A 281 -21.50 9.21 -9.38
C TYR A 281 -20.26 9.74 -8.67
N PHE A 282 -20.07 11.06 -8.67
CA PHE A 282 -18.93 11.65 -7.98
C PHE A 282 -19.18 13.05 -7.43
N ASN A 283 -18.32 13.43 -6.49
CA ASN A 283 -18.18 14.78 -5.96
C ASN A 283 -16.70 15.14 -5.82
N ILE A 284 -16.38 16.44 -5.90
CA ILE A 284 -15.04 16.97 -5.64
C ILE A 284 -15.14 17.90 -4.44
N ILE A 285 -14.34 17.61 -3.43
CA ILE A 285 -14.13 18.43 -2.24
C ILE A 285 -12.67 18.86 -2.25
N GLU A 286 -12.47 20.16 -2.13
CA GLU A 286 -11.16 20.80 -2.01
C GLU A 286 -11.04 21.33 -0.59
N PHE A 287 -9.89 21.15 0.06
CA PHE A 287 -9.70 21.71 1.39
C PHE A 287 -8.30 22.30 1.59
N SER A 288 -8.26 23.40 2.33
CA SER A 288 -7.06 23.93 2.94
C SER A 288 -7.41 24.56 4.28
N TYR A 289 -7.52 25.89 4.38
CA TYR A 289 -8.12 26.54 5.53
C TYR A 289 -9.63 26.28 5.57
N SER A 290 -10.34 26.61 4.48
CA SER A 290 -11.76 26.28 4.29
C SER A 290 -11.94 24.95 3.56
N VAL A 291 -13.13 24.38 3.67
CA VAL A 291 -13.57 23.24 2.86
C VAL A 291 -14.54 23.71 1.79
N THR A 292 -14.27 23.40 0.52
CA THR A 292 -15.14 23.72 -0.60
C THR A 292 -15.72 22.45 -1.20
N VAL A 293 -17.04 22.31 -1.13
CA VAL A 293 -17.77 21.27 -1.88
C VAL A 293 -18.16 21.87 -3.23
N HIS A 294 -17.58 21.36 -4.30
CA HIS A 294 -17.74 21.95 -5.63
C HIS A 294 -19.11 21.65 -6.25
N ASN A 295 -19.73 22.69 -6.80
CA ASN A 295 -20.92 22.58 -7.63
C ASN A 295 -20.52 22.68 -9.10
N LEU A 296 -20.78 21.62 -9.87
CA LEU A 296 -20.44 21.56 -11.30
C LEU A 296 -21.49 22.25 -12.18
N ASP A 297 -22.67 22.61 -11.68
CA ASP A 297 -23.66 23.34 -12.47
C ASP A 297 -23.37 24.83 -12.51
N SER A 298 -22.91 25.39 -11.38
CA SER A 298 -22.50 26.79 -11.27
C SER A 298 -21.36 26.95 -10.27
N ALA A 299 -20.31 27.67 -10.67
CA ALA A 299 -19.18 28.00 -9.79
C ALA A 299 -19.61 28.82 -8.56
N THR A 300 -20.67 29.64 -8.67
CA THR A 300 -21.24 30.39 -7.53
C THR A 300 -22.13 29.52 -6.64
N GLY A 301 -22.45 28.30 -7.07
CA GLY A 301 -23.21 27.32 -6.30
C GLY A 301 -22.35 26.39 -5.44
N SER A 302 -21.02 26.52 -5.51
CA SER A 302 -20.10 25.79 -4.63
C SER A 302 -20.29 26.27 -3.19
N VAL A 303 -20.26 25.33 -2.25
CA VAL A 303 -20.43 25.62 -0.82
C VAL A 303 -19.06 25.70 -0.18
N VAL A 304 -18.71 26.88 0.33
CA VAL A 304 -17.47 27.13 1.07
C VAL A 304 -17.78 27.16 2.56
N LEU A 305 -17.13 26.29 3.32
CA LEU A 305 -17.32 26.10 4.74
C LEU A 305 -16.06 26.60 5.46
N ALA A 306 -16.26 27.60 6.33
CA ALA A 306 -15.20 28.06 7.23
C ALA A 306 -14.90 27.00 8.30
N PRO A 307 -13.71 27.01 8.91
CA PRO A 307 -13.37 26.08 9.98
C PRO A 307 -14.37 26.12 11.13
N ASP A 308 -14.78 24.94 11.59
CA ASP A 308 -15.55 24.83 12.82
C ASP A 308 -14.61 24.98 14.05
N VAL A 309 -14.52 26.20 14.57
CA VAL A 309 -13.77 26.54 15.80
C VAL A 309 -14.60 26.39 17.07
N SER A 310 -15.88 25.99 16.98
CA SER A 310 -16.80 25.98 18.12
C SER A 310 -16.63 24.77 19.07
N LEU A 311 -15.91 23.73 18.64
CA LEU A 311 -15.82 22.42 19.29
C LEU A 311 -14.61 22.23 20.23
N GLU A 312 -13.79 23.25 20.49
CA GLU A 312 -12.75 23.14 21.52
C GLU A 312 -13.31 23.19 22.96
N THR A 313 -14.56 23.67 23.16
CA THR A 313 -15.10 23.98 24.50
C THR A 313 -16.51 23.45 24.80
N ARG A 314 -17.16 22.70 23.90
CA ARG A 314 -18.54 22.19 24.11
C ARG A 314 -18.62 20.67 24.00
N GLU A 315 -19.43 20.06 24.87
CA GLU A 315 -19.88 18.67 24.75
C GLU A 315 -20.71 18.53 23.47
N GLU A 316 -20.52 17.40 22.78
CA GLU A 316 -21.07 17.08 21.46
C GLU A 316 -22.60 17.05 21.48
N GLU A 317 -23.26 18.18 21.21
CA GLU A 317 -24.64 18.18 20.74
C GLU A 317 -24.63 17.99 19.21
N GLU A 318 -25.44 17.05 18.70
CA GLU A 318 -25.65 16.82 17.28
C GLU A 318 -26.26 18.08 16.62
N GLU A 319 -25.44 19.05 16.23
CA GLU A 319 -25.88 20.12 15.34
C GLU A 319 -26.18 19.50 13.97
N GLU A 320 -27.49 19.43 13.66
CA GLU A 320 -27.99 19.02 12.35
C GLU A 320 -27.41 19.96 11.28
N ASP A 321 -26.63 19.42 10.35
CA ASP A 321 -25.97 20.20 9.29
C ASP A 321 -27.01 20.85 8.37
N THR A 322 -27.32 22.11 8.65
CA THR A 322 -28.37 22.87 7.95
C THR A 322 -27.95 23.37 6.56
N VAL A 323 -26.66 23.28 6.21
CA VAL A 323 -26.13 23.80 4.95
C VAL A 323 -26.31 22.75 3.84
N LYS A 324 -27.26 23.02 2.93
CA LYS A 324 -27.49 22.17 1.75
C LYS A 324 -26.26 22.14 0.84
N LYS A 325 -25.62 20.99 0.74
CA LYS A 325 -24.45 20.74 -0.10
C LYS A 325 -24.83 20.39 -1.55
N PRO A 326 -23.92 20.61 -2.52
CA PRO A 326 -24.11 20.18 -3.90
C PRO A 326 -24.39 18.69 -4.00
N GLU A 327 -25.20 18.32 -4.99
CA GLU A 327 -25.56 16.92 -5.24
C GLU A 327 -24.43 16.15 -5.94
N SER A 328 -24.54 14.82 -5.94
CA SER A 328 -23.60 13.96 -6.65
C SER A 328 -23.88 13.94 -8.16
N TYR A 329 -22.82 13.99 -8.97
CA TYR A 329 -22.91 14.11 -10.41
C TYR A 329 -22.71 12.77 -11.10
N GLN A 330 -23.59 12.42 -12.03
CA GLN A 330 -23.36 11.26 -12.89
C GLN A 330 -22.18 11.52 -13.83
N THR A 331 -21.40 10.48 -14.11
CA THR A 331 -20.18 10.50 -14.94
C THR A 331 -20.46 10.63 -16.44
N THR A 332 -21.15 11.70 -16.81
CA THR A 332 -21.31 12.11 -18.22
C THR A 332 -20.08 12.88 -18.68
N LYS A 333 -19.79 12.83 -19.99
CA LYS A 333 -18.71 13.64 -20.60
C LYS A 333 -18.76 15.12 -20.19
N HIS A 334 -19.97 15.68 -20.14
CA HIS A 334 -20.20 17.06 -19.71
C HIS A 334 -19.71 17.33 -18.28
N TYR A 335 -20.07 16.49 -17.31
CA TYR A 335 -19.65 16.68 -15.91
C TYR A 335 -18.17 16.33 -15.69
N ILE A 336 -17.61 15.36 -16.43
CA ILE A 336 -16.17 15.07 -16.42
C ILE A 336 -15.37 16.28 -16.92
N ASP A 337 -15.78 16.91 -18.03
CA ASP A 337 -15.09 18.09 -18.56
C ASP A 337 -15.15 19.27 -17.57
N LYS A 338 -16.29 19.48 -16.91
CA LYS A 338 -16.42 20.51 -15.86
C LYS A 338 -15.58 20.20 -14.63
N ALA A 339 -15.55 18.94 -14.18
CA ALA A 339 -14.72 18.49 -13.08
C ALA A 339 -13.22 18.73 -13.37
N LYS A 340 -12.75 18.41 -14.57
CA LYS A 340 -11.37 18.71 -15.00
C LYS A 340 -11.06 20.20 -14.98
N GLN A 341 -12.03 21.06 -15.31
CA GLN A 341 -11.85 22.52 -15.19
C GLN A 341 -11.72 22.97 -13.74
N VAL A 342 -12.46 22.37 -12.81
CA VAL A 342 -12.30 22.60 -11.37
C VAL A 342 -10.89 22.20 -10.93
N ILE A 343 -10.47 20.97 -11.22
CA ILE A 343 -9.11 20.46 -10.88
C ILE A 343 -8.03 21.38 -11.43
N LYS A 344 -8.13 21.82 -12.69
CA LYS A 344 -7.13 22.70 -13.32
C LYS A 344 -6.98 24.04 -12.59
N LYS A 345 -8.07 24.58 -12.05
CA LYS A 345 -8.13 25.88 -11.37
C LYS A 345 -7.70 25.84 -9.90
N MET A 346 -7.56 24.66 -9.30
CA MET A 346 -7.10 24.52 -7.91
C MET A 346 -5.76 25.22 -7.70
N SER A 347 -5.61 25.87 -6.56
CA SER A 347 -4.41 26.61 -6.18
C SER A 347 -4.06 26.30 -4.74
N SER A 348 -2.78 26.04 -4.47
CA SER A 348 -2.30 25.79 -3.12
C SER A 348 -2.32 27.05 -2.26
N GLY A 349 -2.67 26.92 -0.98
CA GLY A 349 -2.57 28.00 0.00
C GLY A 349 -3.36 27.73 1.28
N GLY A 350 -3.03 28.45 2.36
CA GLY A 350 -3.67 28.27 3.66
C GLY A 350 -3.15 27.06 4.45
N GLY A 351 -3.85 26.72 5.53
CA GLY A 351 -3.54 25.55 6.37
C GLY A 351 -4.25 24.29 5.90
N THR A 352 -4.48 23.35 6.81
CA THR A 352 -4.90 21.98 6.51
C THR A 352 -6.06 21.57 7.43
N ASN A 353 -7.30 21.71 6.97
CA ASN A 353 -8.53 21.44 7.71
C ASN A 353 -9.08 20.02 7.42
N ILE A 354 -8.37 19.00 7.92
CA ILE A 354 -8.72 17.59 7.68
C ILE A 354 -10.05 17.21 8.34
N HIS A 355 -10.31 17.72 9.55
CA HIS A 355 -11.52 17.40 10.29
C HIS A 355 -12.78 17.71 9.49
N ASP A 356 -12.92 18.96 9.04
CA ASP A 356 -14.12 19.39 8.33
C ASP A 356 -14.16 18.76 6.93
N ALA A 357 -13.01 18.53 6.29
CA ALA A 357 -12.96 17.87 4.99
C ALA A 357 -13.54 16.45 5.05
N LEU A 358 -13.16 15.66 6.07
CA LEU A 358 -13.67 14.30 6.29
C LEU A 358 -15.14 14.30 6.77
N LYS A 359 -15.52 15.20 7.68
CA LYS A 359 -16.92 15.36 8.11
C LYS A 359 -17.83 15.60 6.90
N ASN A 360 -17.49 16.59 6.08
CA ASN A 360 -18.31 16.97 4.94
C ASN A 360 -18.30 15.94 3.82
N SER A 361 -17.21 15.19 3.63
CA SER A 361 -17.17 14.12 2.62
C SER A 361 -18.11 12.97 2.96
N LEU A 362 -18.18 12.57 4.24
CA LEU A 362 -19.14 11.55 4.70
C LEU A 362 -20.58 12.02 4.58
N ILE A 363 -20.85 13.29 4.90
CA ILE A 363 -22.21 13.88 4.75
C ILE A 363 -22.62 13.91 3.27
N VAL A 364 -21.73 14.32 2.36
CA VAL A 364 -21.98 14.29 0.90
C VAL A 364 -22.22 12.87 0.42
N ALA A 365 -21.38 11.91 0.82
CA ALA A 365 -21.56 10.51 0.46
C ALA A 365 -22.90 9.94 0.95
N LYS A 366 -23.26 10.18 2.22
CA LYS A 366 -24.51 9.70 2.83
C LYS A 366 -25.74 10.31 2.15
N SER A 367 -25.76 11.63 1.99
CA SER A 367 -26.89 12.34 1.36
C SER A 367 -27.05 11.99 -0.13
N GLY A 368 -25.93 11.89 -0.86
CA GLY A 368 -25.89 11.44 -2.25
C GLY A 368 -26.46 10.03 -2.40
N LEU A 369 -25.99 9.08 -1.60
CA LEU A 369 -26.48 7.71 -1.61
C LEU A 369 -27.98 7.62 -1.30
N GLN A 370 -28.44 8.30 -0.25
CA GLN A 370 -29.86 8.34 0.12
C GLN A 370 -30.73 8.89 -1.02
N LYS A 371 -30.27 9.95 -1.71
CA LYS A 371 -31.00 10.50 -2.85
C LYS A 371 -31.08 9.50 -4.00
N LEU A 372 -29.97 8.86 -4.35
CA LEU A 372 -29.92 7.88 -5.43
C LEU A 372 -30.81 6.66 -5.14
N MET A 373 -30.83 6.19 -3.89
CA MET A 373 -31.75 5.14 -3.44
C MET A 373 -33.21 5.58 -3.62
N LYS A 374 -33.59 6.80 -3.20
CA LYS A 374 -34.96 7.33 -3.37
C LYS A 374 -35.37 7.40 -4.84
N MET A 375 -34.49 7.90 -5.72
CA MET A 375 -34.74 8.00 -7.16
C MET A 375 -34.95 6.63 -7.82
N ARG A 376 -34.24 5.60 -7.37
CA ARG A 376 -34.43 4.23 -7.87
C ARG A 376 -35.75 3.63 -7.41
N MET A 377 -36.11 3.83 -6.13
CA MET A 377 -37.37 3.36 -5.56
C MET A 377 -38.60 4.02 -6.21
N SER A 378 -38.50 5.28 -6.66
CA SER A 378 -39.60 5.95 -7.37
C SER A 378 -39.78 5.50 -8.82
N ASN A 379 -38.75 4.89 -9.43
CA ASN A 379 -38.74 4.51 -10.84
C ASN A 379 -38.98 3.00 -11.10
N SER A 380 -39.11 2.19 -10.05
CA SER A 380 -39.26 0.73 -10.18
C SER A 380 -40.73 0.29 -10.03
N SER A 381 -41.38 0.00 -11.16
CA SER A 381 -42.70 -0.66 -11.25
C SER A 381 -42.60 -2.18 -11.47
N GLU A 382 -41.39 -2.75 -11.42
CA GLU A 382 -41.13 -4.18 -11.58
C GLU A 382 -40.44 -4.78 -10.34
N GLN A 383 -40.65 -6.09 -10.14
CA GLN A 383 -40.21 -6.90 -9.00
C GLN A 383 -38.76 -6.61 -8.53
N PRO A 384 -38.47 -6.73 -7.23
CA PRO A 384 -37.19 -6.37 -6.66
C PRO A 384 -36.14 -7.42 -7.02
N SER A 385 -35.38 -7.22 -8.10
CA SER A 385 -33.97 -7.60 -8.05
C SER A 385 -33.33 -6.80 -6.90
N PRO A 386 -32.40 -7.37 -6.12
CA PRO A 386 -31.66 -6.57 -5.13
C PRO A 386 -31.13 -5.35 -5.87
N PRO A 387 -31.40 -4.11 -5.41
CA PRO A 387 -30.83 -2.94 -6.06
C PRO A 387 -29.33 -3.18 -6.12
N GLU A 388 -28.72 -3.14 -7.32
CA GLU A 388 -27.26 -3.12 -7.44
C GLU A 388 -26.78 -1.99 -6.54
N SER A 389 -26.24 -2.34 -5.37
CA SER A 389 -25.93 -1.38 -4.31
C SER A 389 -24.89 -0.42 -4.87
N ILE A 390 -25.21 0.88 -4.84
CA ILE A 390 -24.22 1.90 -5.19
C ILE A 390 -23.25 1.95 -4.03
N GLU A 391 -21.97 1.67 -4.28
CA GLU A 391 -20.96 1.62 -3.23
C GLU A 391 -20.37 3.02 -2.97
N PRO A 392 -20.60 3.63 -1.79
CA PRO A 392 -20.02 4.93 -1.46
C PRO A 392 -18.55 4.79 -1.06
N ILE A 393 -17.67 5.56 -1.69
CA ILE A 393 -16.25 5.61 -1.34
C ILE A 393 -15.78 7.05 -1.17
N VAL A 394 -14.92 7.28 -0.17
CA VAL A 394 -14.19 8.53 0.03
C VAL A 394 -12.72 8.28 -0.31
N ILE A 395 -12.17 9.11 -1.19
CA ILE A 395 -10.75 9.09 -1.54
C ILE A 395 -10.13 10.37 -0.98
N PHE A 396 -9.43 10.24 0.13
CA PHE A 396 -8.83 11.34 0.89
C PHE A 396 -7.33 11.43 0.60
N LEU A 397 -6.87 12.59 0.15
CA LEU A 397 -5.46 12.86 -0.13
C LEU A 397 -4.98 14.07 0.65
N THR A 398 -3.83 13.94 1.32
CA THR A 398 -3.15 15.03 2.05
C THR A 398 -1.64 14.84 2.04
N ASP A 399 -0.89 15.94 2.11
CA ASP A 399 0.58 15.92 2.24
C ASP A 399 1.07 16.32 3.64
N GLY A 400 0.17 16.57 4.58
CA GLY A 400 0.49 17.11 5.89
C GLY A 400 -0.48 16.71 6.99
N ASP A 401 -0.12 17.11 8.21
CA ASP A 401 -0.95 16.97 9.40
C ASP A 401 -2.01 18.07 9.48
N PRO A 402 -3.11 17.86 10.24
CA PRO A 402 -4.13 18.89 10.39
C PRO A 402 -3.59 20.11 11.15
N THR A 403 -3.80 21.31 10.59
CA THR A 403 -3.32 22.59 11.15
C THR A 403 -4.44 23.62 11.35
N VAL A 404 -5.66 23.32 10.90
CA VAL A 404 -6.83 24.22 10.97
C VAL A 404 -8.03 23.45 11.52
N GLY A 405 -8.87 24.14 12.30
CA GLY A 405 -10.02 23.51 12.97
C GLY A 405 -9.56 22.54 14.06
N ILE A 406 -10.26 21.41 14.19
CA ILE A 406 -9.85 20.33 15.10
C ILE A 406 -8.61 19.63 14.54
N THR A 407 -7.49 19.75 15.25
CA THR A 407 -6.20 19.14 14.86
C THR A 407 -5.86 17.85 15.62
N ASN A 408 -6.64 17.51 16.66
CA ASN A 408 -6.39 16.32 17.45
C ASN A 408 -6.79 15.05 16.69
N SER A 409 -5.81 14.25 16.26
CA SER A 409 -6.02 13.02 15.49
C SER A 409 -7.01 12.04 16.14
N ARG A 410 -7.05 11.93 17.48
CA ARG A 410 -8.01 11.04 18.16
C ARG A 410 -9.45 11.53 18.04
N LYS A 411 -9.67 12.85 18.17
CA LYS A 411 -11.00 13.45 17.96
C LYS A 411 -11.47 13.25 16.52
N ILE A 412 -10.59 13.50 15.54
CA ILE A 412 -10.90 13.28 14.13
C ILE A 412 -11.28 11.82 13.88
N LEU A 413 -10.51 10.85 14.40
CA LEU A 413 -10.82 9.42 14.26
C LEU A 413 -12.17 9.05 14.89
N SER A 414 -12.51 9.60 16.06
CA SER A 414 -13.80 9.33 16.72
C SER A 414 -14.95 9.87 15.87
N MET A 415 -14.86 11.13 15.44
CA MET A 415 -15.87 11.79 14.61
C MET A 415 -16.14 11.01 13.32
N VAL A 416 -15.08 10.61 12.59
CA VAL A 416 -15.25 9.86 11.35
C VAL A 416 -15.92 8.51 11.63
N LYS A 417 -15.48 7.81 12.68
CA LYS A 417 -16.05 6.51 13.07
C LYS A 417 -17.53 6.64 13.43
N GLU A 418 -17.92 7.67 14.15
CA GLU A 418 -19.31 7.93 14.56
C GLU A 418 -20.19 8.27 13.36
N LEU A 419 -19.77 9.21 12.50
CA LEU A 419 -20.51 9.58 11.30
C LEU A 419 -20.67 8.43 10.30
N ASN A 420 -19.67 7.54 10.25
CA ASN A 420 -19.66 6.40 9.35
C ASN A 420 -20.26 5.12 9.98
N ASN A 421 -20.62 5.10 11.27
CA ASN A 421 -21.14 3.90 11.95
C ASN A 421 -22.45 3.35 11.32
N HIS A 422 -23.18 4.21 10.60
CA HIS A 422 -24.45 3.87 9.93
C HIS A 422 -24.36 3.90 8.41
N SER A 423 -23.21 4.26 7.85
CA SER A 423 -22.99 4.38 6.41
C SER A 423 -21.81 3.46 6.08
N THR A 424 -21.96 2.43 5.26
CA THR A 424 -20.84 1.54 4.91
C THR A 424 -19.90 2.21 3.89
N CYS A 425 -19.47 3.45 4.14
CA CYS A 425 -18.59 4.19 3.22
C CYS A 425 -17.14 3.83 3.47
N ALA A 426 -16.47 3.30 2.45
CA ALA A 426 -15.05 2.99 2.52
C ALA A 426 -14.21 4.28 2.45
N VAL A 427 -13.29 4.49 3.39
CA VAL A 427 -12.39 5.65 3.40
C VAL A 427 -10.97 5.23 3.02
N PHE A 428 -10.56 5.59 1.81
CA PHE A 428 -9.24 5.32 1.25
C PHE A 428 -8.36 6.55 1.43
N SER A 429 -7.20 6.42 2.09
CA SER A 429 -6.32 7.56 2.41
C SER A 429 -4.99 7.51 1.67
N LEU A 430 -4.56 8.66 1.15
CA LEU A 430 -3.33 8.85 0.41
C LEU A 430 -2.48 9.90 1.10
N GLY A 431 -1.36 9.47 1.69
CA GLY A 431 -0.33 10.39 2.20
C GLY A 431 0.60 10.74 1.05
N PHE A 432 0.73 12.02 0.70
CA PHE A 432 1.63 12.46 -0.36
C PHE A 432 2.93 13.01 0.25
N GLY A 433 4.01 12.26 0.11
CA GLY A 433 5.32 12.60 0.64
C GLY A 433 5.54 12.12 2.07
N ASP A 434 6.43 12.80 2.78
CA ASP A 434 6.82 12.43 4.16
C ASP A 434 6.11 13.29 5.23
N GLY A 435 5.24 14.23 4.83
CA GLY A 435 4.68 15.25 5.72
C GLY A 435 3.43 14.84 6.50
N ALA A 436 2.67 13.85 6.02
CA ALA A 436 1.46 13.37 6.67
C ALA A 436 1.76 12.21 7.64
N ASP A 437 1.09 12.18 8.80
CA ASP A 437 1.14 11.01 9.69
C ASP A 437 0.44 9.78 9.06
N LEU A 438 1.25 8.92 8.44
CA LEU A 438 0.78 7.68 7.81
C LEU A 438 0.13 6.71 8.82
N ASN A 439 0.51 6.74 10.10
CA ASN A 439 -0.14 5.90 11.11
C ASN A 439 -1.56 6.38 11.43
N PHE A 440 -1.76 7.70 11.47
CA PHE A 440 -3.09 8.29 11.55
C PHE A 440 -3.94 7.90 10.33
N LEU A 441 -3.42 8.07 9.11
CA LEU A 441 -4.14 7.70 7.88
C LEU A 441 -4.49 6.20 7.82
N ARG A 442 -3.57 5.32 8.23
CA ARG A 442 -3.83 3.87 8.33
C ARG A 442 -4.96 3.57 9.31
N LYS A 443 -4.94 4.16 10.51
CA LYS A 443 -6.01 3.97 11.50
C LYS A 443 -7.36 4.50 10.99
N LEU A 444 -7.35 5.65 10.32
CA LEU A 444 -8.53 6.26 9.70
C LEU A 444 -9.16 5.30 8.69
N SER A 445 -8.37 4.83 7.72
CA SER A 445 -8.88 3.92 6.69
C SER A 445 -9.32 2.56 7.24
N LEU A 446 -8.52 1.96 8.14
CA LEU A 446 -8.84 0.65 8.72
C LEU A 446 -10.13 0.65 9.53
N ALA A 447 -10.41 1.75 10.26
CA ALA A 447 -11.65 1.91 11.00
C ALA A 447 -12.88 2.09 10.09
N ASN A 448 -12.67 2.35 8.79
CA ASN A 448 -13.70 2.72 7.82
C ASN A 448 -13.59 1.87 6.53
N ALA A 449 -13.34 0.56 6.66
CA ALA A 449 -13.34 -0.42 5.57
C ALA A 449 -12.46 -0.09 4.35
N GLY A 450 -11.45 0.76 4.52
CA GLY A 450 -10.49 1.12 3.49
C GLY A 450 -9.05 0.82 3.91
N PHE A 451 -8.10 1.24 3.08
CA PHE A 451 -6.68 1.21 3.40
C PHE A 451 -5.99 2.52 3.01
N ALA A 452 -4.83 2.76 3.63
CA ALA A 452 -4.01 3.92 3.35
C ALA A 452 -2.75 3.54 2.55
N ARG A 453 -2.30 4.43 1.66
CA ARG A 453 -1.08 4.27 0.88
C ARG A 453 -0.23 5.55 0.91
N ASN A 454 1.08 5.39 1.01
CA ASN A 454 2.00 6.49 0.82
C ASN A 454 2.30 6.68 -0.68
N ILE A 455 2.35 7.93 -1.11
CA ILE A 455 2.70 8.35 -2.47
C ILE A 455 4.03 9.10 -2.37
N TYR A 456 5.06 8.54 -2.97
CA TYR A 456 6.40 9.10 -2.86
C TYR A 456 6.58 10.28 -3.82
N GLU A 457 7.20 11.37 -3.32
CA GLU A 457 7.52 12.58 -4.08
C GLU A 457 8.61 12.34 -5.14
N ALA A 458 8.25 11.62 -6.19
CA ALA A 458 9.12 11.27 -7.32
C ALA A 458 8.45 11.65 -8.65
N SER A 459 9.17 11.51 -9.77
CA SER A 459 8.64 11.85 -11.11
C SER A 459 7.43 10.99 -11.52
N ASP A 460 7.21 9.85 -10.87
CA ASP A 460 6.12 8.92 -11.12
C ASP A 460 4.95 9.04 -10.13
N ALA A 461 4.90 10.05 -9.25
CA ALA A 461 3.85 10.18 -8.24
C ALA A 461 2.43 10.18 -8.84
N ALA A 462 2.23 10.84 -9.99
CA ALA A 462 0.95 10.81 -10.70
C ALA A 462 0.56 9.38 -11.14
N LEU A 463 1.53 8.56 -11.54
CA LEU A 463 1.32 7.16 -11.87
C LEU A 463 1.00 6.33 -10.61
N GLN A 464 1.65 6.61 -9.48
CA GLN A 464 1.34 5.96 -8.20
C GLN A 464 -0.13 6.21 -7.79
N LEU A 465 -0.61 7.46 -7.91
CA LEU A 465 -2.01 7.84 -7.65
C LEU A 465 -2.99 7.11 -8.58
N ASN A 466 -2.69 7.08 -9.89
CA ASN A 466 -3.52 6.38 -10.87
C ASN A 466 -3.58 4.87 -10.60
N ASN A 467 -2.45 4.26 -10.23
CA ASN A 467 -2.39 2.83 -9.89
C ASN A 467 -3.18 2.50 -8.62
N PHE A 468 -3.17 3.40 -7.62
CA PHE A 468 -4.01 3.26 -6.45
C PHE A 468 -5.50 3.31 -6.83
N TYR A 469 -5.91 4.29 -7.64
CA TYR A 469 -7.32 4.37 -8.05
C TYR A 469 -7.77 3.11 -8.78
N LYS A 470 -6.95 2.56 -9.69
CA LYS A 470 -7.24 1.29 -10.39
C LYS A 470 -7.48 0.10 -9.46
N GLU A 471 -6.92 0.12 -8.25
CA GLU A 471 -7.11 -0.93 -7.24
C GLU A 471 -8.43 -0.82 -6.49
N ILE A 472 -9.10 0.33 -6.55
CA ILE A 472 -10.38 0.58 -5.85
C ILE A 472 -11.51 0.99 -6.82
N ALA A 473 -11.21 1.11 -8.11
CA ALA A 473 -12.14 1.64 -9.11
C ALA A 473 -13.34 0.72 -9.39
N SER A 474 -13.22 -0.58 -9.13
CA SER A 474 -14.22 -1.56 -9.57
C SER A 474 -14.66 -2.48 -8.43
N PRO A 475 -15.48 -1.99 -7.47
CA PRO A 475 -16.08 -2.87 -6.48
C PRO A 475 -16.96 -3.90 -7.18
N LEU A 476 -16.79 -5.19 -6.86
CA LEU A 476 -17.58 -6.28 -7.48
C LEU A 476 -18.68 -6.82 -6.57
N LEU A 477 -18.50 -6.67 -5.26
CA LEU A 477 -19.38 -7.17 -4.21
C LEU A 477 -19.37 -6.19 -3.04
N SER A 478 -20.46 -6.17 -2.30
CA SER A 478 -20.58 -5.45 -1.04
C SER A 478 -21.26 -6.30 0.03
N ASN A 479 -21.02 -5.93 1.29
CA ASN A 479 -21.55 -6.63 2.47
C ASN A 479 -21.31 -8.16 2.46
N VAL A 480 -20.14 -8.57 1.98
CA VAL A 480 -19.75 -9.98 1.91
C VAL A 480 -19.70 -10.57 3.32
N THR A 481 -20.54 -11.56 3.58
CA THR A 481 -20.64 -12.25 4.87
C THR A 481 -20.26 -13.71 4.72
N PHE A 482 -19.31 -14.18 5.53
CA PHE A 482 -18.92 -15.58 5.58
C PHE A 482 -19.53 -16.27 6.80
N TYR A 483 -20.27 -17.35 6.57
CA TYR A 483 -20.83 -18.18 7.63
C TYR A 483 -19.97 -19.43 7.81
N TYR A 484 -19.46 -19.62 9.01
CA TYR A 484 -18.72 -20.83 9.41
C TYR A 484 -19.55 -21.61 10.42
N LEU A 485 -19.49 -22.94 10.36
CA LEU A 485 -20.31 -23.79 11.22
C LEU A 485 -19.96 -23.57 12.70
N PRO A 486 -20.96 -23.30 13.57
CA PRO A 486 -20.75 -23.14 15.00
C PRO A 486 -20.07 -24.38 15.61
N GLY A 487 -19.10 -24.18 16.49
CA GLY A 487 -18.38 -25.27 17.17
C GLY A 487 -17.26 -25.94 16.36
N GLN A 488 -17.11 -25.63 15.08
CA GLN A 488 -15.99 -26.12 14.27
C GLN A 488 -14.82 -25.15 14.19
N VAL A 489 -15.03 -23.88 14.56
CA VAL A 489 -14.01 -22.85 14.48
C VAL A 489 -13.86 -22.17 15.84
N SER A 490 -12.66 -22.27 16.41
CA SER A 490 -12.32 -21.62 17.67
C SER A 490 -12.00 -20.14 17.49
N PHE A 491 -11.26 -19.78 16.44
CA PHE A 491 -10.83 -18.41 16.14
C PHE A 491 -10.81 -18.16 14.63
N ILE A 492 -11.17 -16.94 14.21
CA ILE A 492 -11.11 -16.49 12.81
C ILE A 492 -10.46 -15.11 12.80
N PHE A 493 -9.57 -14.89 11.84
CA PHE A 493 -8.97 -13.61 11.55
C PHE A 493 -9.23 -13.25 10.09
N LEU A 494 -9.69 -12.03 9.85
CA LEU A 494 -9.72 -11.47 8.51
C LEU A 494 -8.31 -11.00 8.18
N ILE A 495 -7.65 -11.64 7.21
CA ILE A 495 -6.23 -11.38 6.91
C ILE A 495 -6.06 -10.26 5.88
N ASN A 496 -6.85 -10.26 4.80
CA ASN A 496 -6.80 -9.26 3.74
C ASN A 496 -8.14 -9.14 3.02
N ILE A 497 -8.51 -7.92 2.63
CA ILE A 497 -9.57 -7.63 1.64
C ILE A 497 -8.94 -6.77 0.56
N THR A 498 -9.07 -7.18 -0.70
CA THR A 498 -8.68 -6.37 -1.86
C THR A 498 -9.90 -6.16 -2.77
N MET A 499 -10.05 -4.96 -3.33
CA MET A 499 -11.17 -4.61 -4.21
C MET A 499 -10.76 -4.70 -5.68
N THR A 500 -10.37 -5.88 -6.17
CA THR A 500 -9.85 -6.03 -7.55
C THR A 500 -10.43 -7.18 -8.33
#